data_AF-A0A526YTI8-F1
#
_entry.id   AF-A0A526YTI8-F1
#
_cell.length_a   1.000
_cell.length_b   1.000
_cell.length_c   1.000
_cell.angle_alpha   90.00
_cell.angle_beta   90.00
_cell.angle_gamma   90.00
#
_symmetry.space_group_name_H-M   'P 1'
#
loop_
_entity.id
_entity.type
_entity.pdbx_description
1 polymer ?
#
loop_
_entity_poly.entity_id
_entity_poly.type
_entity_poly.pdbx_seq_one_letter_code
_entity_poly.pdbx_strand_id
1 'polypeptide(L)'
;TETRKMHALEEYGLMHVKLYEDIARHGRIATTYAYPVKVEGRYVMDPSPTPKFDNPKMHRSPALQLFGAGREKRIYALPPFTDVISLDFEDHPFEVQTFDQPCALCAAENVYLDEVILDDHGGHMFVCSDTDHCEKRREQGHRGHLAPETPPALEKREPAQ
;
A
#
# COMPACT_ATOMS: atom_id res chain seq x y z
N THR A 1 21.65 -10.32 15.25
CA THR A 1 23.02 -10.74 14.89
C THR A 1 23.04 -11.47 13.56
N GLU A 2 22.08 -12.36 13.30
CA GLU A 2 22.02 -13.13 12.05
C GLU A 2 21.50 -12.33 10.84
N THR A 3 20.36 -11.63 10.95
CA THR A 3 19.82 -10.84 9.81
C THR A 3 20.79 -9.78 9.30
N ARG A 4 21.59 -9.16 10.18
CA ARG A 4 22.64 -8.21 9.75
C ARG A 4 23.73 -8.87 8.91
N LYS A 5 24.13 -10.11 9.24
CA LYS A 5 25.08 -10.88 8.43
C LYS A 5 24.45 -11.24 7.09
N MET A 6 23.19 -11.68 7.08
CA MET A 6 22.48 -11.98 5.83
C MET A 6 22.42 -10.77 4.90
N HIS A 7 22.10 -9.58 5.42
CA HIS A 7 22.16 -8.34 4.64
C HIS A 7 23.59 -7.97 4.17
N ALA A 8 24.61 -8.30 4.97
CA ALA A 8 26.01 -8.03 4.59
C ALA A 8 26.53 -8.99 3.50
N LEU A 9 26.00 -10.22 3.46
CA LEU A 9 26.39 -11.30 2.55
C LEU A 9 25.39 -11.52 1.40
N GLU A 10 24.32 -10.72 1.33
CA GLU A 10 23.25 -10.84 0.33
C GLU A 10 22.50 -12.20 0.37
N GLU A 11 22.41 -12.81 1.55
CA GLU A 11 21.79 -14.12 1.75
C GLU A 11 20.27 -14.02 1.92
N TYR A 12 19.56 -13.67 0.84
CA TYR A 12 18.09 -13.48 0.87
C TYR A 12 17.27 -14.71 0.46
N GLY A 13 17.91 -15.88 0.34
CA GLY A 13 17.23 -17.13 -0.04
C GLY A 13 16.06 -17.50 0.89
N LEU A 14 16.19 -17.23 2.20
CA LEU A 14 15.12 -17.50 3.17
C LEU A 14 13.84 -16.71 2.89
N MET A 15 13.93 -15.51 2.29
CA MET A 15 12.75 -14.74 1.92
C MET A 15 11.99 -15.41 0.78
N HIS A 16 12.69 -15.94 -0.22
CA HIS A 16 12.08 -16.68 -1.31
C HIS A 16 11.43 -17.97 -0.80
N VAL A 17 12.09 -18.71 0.10
CA VAL A 17 11.49 -19.91 0.72
C VAL A 17 10.17 -19.56 1.41
N LYS A 18 10.13 -18.48 2.21
CA LYS A 18 8.92 -18.03 2.89
C LYS A 18 7.78 -17.72 1.90
N LEU A 19 8.07 -16.98 0.83
CA LEU A 19 7.04 -16.63 -0.16
C LEU A 19 6.51 -17.87 -0.89
N TYR A 20 7.40 -18.84 -1.18
CA TYR A 20 7.02 -20.09 -1.82
C TYR A 20 6.20 -21.01 -0.91
N GLU A 21 6.47 -21.01 0.40
CA GLU A 21 5.64 -21.73 1.38
C GLU A 21 4.20 -21.21 1.41
N ASP A 22 4.00 -19.89 1.29
CA ASP A 22 2.66 -19.31 1.18
C ASP A 22 1.95 -19.82 -0.07
N ILE A 23 2.63 -19.82 -1.22
CA ILE A 23 2.10 -20.31 -2.50
C ILE A 23 1.72 -21.79 -2.37
N ALA A 24 2.60 -22.63 -1.83
CA ALA A 24 2.35 -24.05 -1.67
C ALA A 24 1.14 -24.35 -0.75
N ARG A 25 0.88 -23.51 0.25
CA ARG A 25 -0.23 -23.69 1.20
C ARG A 25 -1.54 -23.08 0.73
N HIS A 26 -1.49 -21.95 0.03
CA HIS A 26 -2.66 -21.11 -0.23
C HIS A 26 -2.93 -20.86 -1.73
N GLY A 27 -2.06 -21.36 -2.61
CA GLY A 27 -2.09 -21.07 -4.05
C GLY A 27 -1.73 -19.64 -4.41
N ARG A 28 -1.38 -18.81 -3.42
CA ARG A 28 -1.03 -17.39 -3.57
C ARG A 28 -0.14 -16.96 -2.41
N ILE A 29 0.62 -15.89 -2.61
CA ILE A 29 1.40 -15.27 -1.53
C ILE A 29 0.44 -14.63 -0.53
N ALA A 30 0.57 -15.00 0.75
CA ALA A 30 -0.35 -14.58 1.82
C ALA A 30 -0.02 -13.17 2.36
N THR A 31 1.20 -12.67 2.14
CA THR A 31 1.60 -11.32 2.54
C THR A 31 0.80 -10.26 1.77
N THR A 32 -0.03 -9.49 2.48
CA THR A 32 -0.90 -8.44 1.90
C THR A 32 -0.39 -7.02 2.14
N TYR A 33 0.47 -6.82 3.15
CA TYR A 33 1.12 -5.56 3.54
C TYR A 33 2.57 -5.82 3.95
N ALA A 34 3.40 -4.77 4.05
CA ALA A 34 4.84 -4.90 4.31
C ALA A 34 5.52 -5.91 3.36
N TYR A 35 5.11 -5.88 2.10
CA TYR A 35 5.54 -6.86 1.11
C TYR A 35 6.99 -6.57 0.68
N PRO A 36 7.93 -7.53 0.81
CA PRO A 36 9.35 -7.27 0.61
C PRO A 36 9.67 -6.78 -0.80
N VAL A 37 10.55 -5.78 -0.90
CA VAL A 37 11.05 -5.23 -2.15
C VAL A 37 12.56 -5.39 -2.26
N LYS A 38 13.09 -5.54 -3.47
CA LYS A 38 14.51 -5.47 -3.80
C LYS A 38 14.83 -4.09 -4.34
N VAL A 39 15.81 -3.43 -3.71
CA VAL A 39 16.23 -2.06 -3.97
C VAL A 39 17.59 -2.07 -4.66
N GLU A 40 17.70 -1.35 -5.79
CA GLU A 40 18.93 -1.24 -6.61
C GLU A 40 19.54 -2.61 -6.94
N GLY A 41 18.68 -3.60 -7.18
CA GLY A 41 19.10 -4.97 -7.47
C GLY A 41 19.83 -5.70 -6.33
N ARG A 42 19.95 -5.09 -5.14
CA ARG A 42 20.85 -5.56 -4.07
C ARG A 42 20.13 -5.78 -2.74
N TYR A 43 19.59 -4.73 -2.11
CA TYR A 43 19.07 -4.85 -0.75
C TYR A 43 17.61 -5.30 -0.77
N VAL A 44 17.27 -6.37 -0.04
CA VAL A 44 15.87 -6.61 0.33
C VAL A 44 15.48 -5.64 1.44
N MET A 45 14.34 -4.99 1.30
CA MET A 45 13.86 -3.94 2.18
C MET A 45 12.39 -4.20 2.55
N ASP A 46 12.05 -3.86 3.79
CA ASP A 46 10.67 -3.73 4.27
C ASP A 46 10.15 -2.33 3.87
N PRO A 47 9.07 -2.20 3.08
CA PRO A 47 8.55 -0.90 2.65
C PRO A 47 7.67 -0.21 3.71
N SER A 48 7.80 -0.58 4.99
CA SER A 48 6.87 -0.27 6.08
C SER A 48 5.52 -1.00 5.93
N PRO A 49 4.56 -0.88 6.87
CA PRO A 49 3.28 -1.61 6.79
C PRO A 49 2.31 -1.00 5.77
N THR A 50 2.82 -0.53 4.63
CA THR A 50 2.00 -0.16 3.47
C THR A 50 1.40 -1.41 2.84
N PRO A 51 0.18 -1.32 2.28
CA PRO A 51 -0.39 -2.41 1.50
C PRO A 51 0.49 -2.70 0.29
N LYS A 52 0.58 -3.95 -0.16
CA LYS A 52 1.36 -4.29 -1.37
C LYS A 52 0.88 -3.51 -2.60
N PHE A 53 -0.39 -3.07 -2.62
CA PHE A 53 -0.95 -2.14 -3.60
C PHE A 53 -0.07 -0.89 -3.83
N ASP A 54 0.62 -0.40 -2.79
CA ASP A 54 1.45 0.80 -2.88
C ASP A 54 2.89 0.53 -3.33
N ASN A 55 3.38 -0.71 -3.31
CA ASN A 55 4.76 -1.04 -3.72
C ASN A 55 5.14 -0.50 -5.11
N PRO A 56 4.29 -0.61 -6.15
CA PRO A 56 4.62 -0.07 -7.47
C PRO A 56 4.85 1.45 -7.48
N LYS A 57 4.25 2.20 -6.57
CA LYS A 57 4.41 3.65 -6.46
C LYS A 57 5.82 4.05 -5.98
N MET A 58 6.55 3.11 -5.37
CA MET A 58 7.91 3.34 -4.88
C MET A 58 8.95 3.26 -6.01
N HIS A 59 8.67 2.47 -7.05
CA HIS A 59 9.58 2.26 -8.18
C HIS A 59 9.77 3.55 -8.98
N ARG A 60 11.02 4.01 -9.09
CA ARG A 60 11.41 5.23 -9.80
C ARG A 60 10.62 6.49 -9.39
N SER A 61 10.15 6.53 -8.15
CA SER A 61 9.44 7.69 -7.61
C SER A 61 10.34 8.94 -7.63
N PRO A 62 9.85 10.12 -8.04
CA PRO A 62 10.64 11.35 -8.03
C PRO A 62 10.84 11.91 -6.61
N ALA A 63 10.10 11.41 -5.62
CA ALA A 63 10.19 11.84 -4.24
C ALA A 63 11.28 11.07 -3.47
N LEU A 64 11.95 11.75 -2.54
CA LEU A 64 12.79 11.11 -1.52
C LEU A 64 11.88 10.38 -0.52
N GLN A 65 12.12 9.09 -0.30
CA GLN A 65 11.37 8.29 0.67
C GLN A 65 12.25 8.00 1.88
N LEU A 66 11.79 8.34 3.08
CA LEU A 66 12.51 8.15 4.34
C LEU A 66 11.69 7.22 5.24
N PHE A 67 12.36 6.23 5.82
CA PHE A 67 11.75 5.24 6.69
C PHE A 67 12.45 5.22 8.04
N GLY A 68 11.66 5.35 9.11
CA GLY A 68 12.15 5.38 10.49
C GLY A 68 11.49 4.32 11.35
N ALA A 69 12.28 3.44 11.93
CA ALA A 69 11.82 2.48 12.94
C ALA A 69 12.39 2.86 14.30
N GLY A 70 11.68 3.73 15.02
CA GLY A 70 12.15 4.34 16.28
C GLY A 70 12.50 3.31 17.37
N ARG A 71 11.59 2.35 17.61
CA ARG A 71 11.80 1.27 18.60
C ARG A 71 13.01 0.39 18.25
N GLU A 72 13.23 0.14 16.96
CA GLU A 72 14.33 -0.71 16.47
C GLU A 72 15.64 0.06 16.22
N LYS A 73 15.61 1.38 16.35
CA LYS A 73 16.72 2.32 16.10
C LYS A 73 17.30 2.12 14.69
N ARG A 74 16.44 2.18 13.66
CA ARG A 74 16.84 2.08 12.25
C ARG A 74 16.28 3.24 11.44
N ILE A 75 17.08 3.71 10.50
CA ILE A 75 16.71 4.67 9.47
C ILE A 75 17.20 4.10 8.15
N TYR A 76 16.38 4.16 7.13
CA TYR A 76 16.72 3.80 5.76
C TYR A 76 15.96 4.72 4.79
N ALA A 77 16.43 4.80 3.55
CA ALA A 77 15.94 5.74 2.58
C ALA A 77 15.98 5.17 1.17
N LEU A 78 15.07 5.63 0.32
CA LEU A 78 15.11 5.44 -1.12
C LEU A 78 15.30 6.81 -1.76
N PRO A 79 16.45 7.07 -2.40
CA PRO A 79 16.64 8.25 -3.22
C PRO A 79 15.58 8.34 -4.33
N PRO A 80 15.34 9.55 -4.88
CA PRO A 80 14.56 9.70 -6.09
C PRO A 80 15.07 8.83 -7.25
N PHE A 81 14.15 8.29 -8.03
CA PHE A 81 14.39 7.47 -9.22
C PHE A 81 15.12 6.15 -8.97
N THR A 82 15.11 5.67 -7.73
CA THR A 82 15.66 4.36 -7.36
C THR A 82 14.83 3.20 -7.88
N ASP A 83 15.50 2.14 -8.31
CA ASP A 83 14.86 0.91 -8.73
C ASP A 83 14.39 0.12 -7.49
N VAL A 84 13.07 -0.03 -7.39
CA VAL A 84 12.38 -0.79 -6.33
C VAL A 84 11.49 -1.83 -6.99
N ILE A 85 11.70 -3.12 -6.71
CA ILE A 85 10.97 -4.22 -7.35
C ILE A 85 10.45 -5.16 -6.26
N SER A 86 9.14 -5.41 -6.19
CA SER A 86 8.58 -6.42 -5.29
C SER A 86 9.16 -7.80 -5.58
N LEU A 87 9.47 -8.58 -4.55
CA LEU A 87 9.93 -9.96 -4.74
C LEU A 87 8.79 -10.83 -5.27
N ASP A 88 9.00 -11.55 -6.36
CA ASP A 88 8.05 -12.48 -6.94
C ASP A 88 8.75 -13.70 -7.55
N PHE A 89 7.99 -14.54 -8.25
CA PHE A 89 8.51 -15.68 -9.00
C PHE A 89 8.02 -15.60 -10.44
N GLU A 90 8.77 -16.19 -11.39
CA GLU A 90 8.37 -16.22 -12.81
C GLU A 90 7.01 -16.88 -13.02
N ASP A 91 6.67 -17.89 -12.22
CA ASP A 91 5.40 -18.62 -12.25
C ASP A 91 4.31 -18.00 -11.35
N HIS A 92 4.69 -17.06 -10.48
CA HIS A 92 3.78 -16.35 -9.56
C HIS A 92 4.19 -14.86 -9.49
N PRO A 93 3.84 -14.08 -10.51
CA PRO A 93 4.22 -12.68 -10.60
C PRO A 93 3.57 -11.85 -9.49
N PHE A 94 4.17 -10.70 -9.19
CA PHE A 94 3.60 -9.76 -8.22
C PHE A 94 2.23 -9.22 -8.68
N GLU A 95 1.21 -9.40 -7.83
CA GLU A 95 -0.13 -8.89 -8.05
C GLU A 95 -0.56 -7.95 -6.92
N VAL A 96 -1.24 -6.85 -7.27
CA VAL A 96 -1.86 -5.92 -6.32
C VAL A 96 -3.30 -6.32 -6.03
N GLN A 97 -3.84 -5.84 -4.90
CA GLN A 97 -5.24 -6.00 -4.59
C GLN A 97 -6.13 -5.34 -5.65
N THR A 98 -7.22 -6.02 -6.01
CA THR A 98 -8.29 -5.50 -6.85
C THR A 98 -9.59 -5.47 -6.07
N PHE A 99 -10.49 -4.57 -6.46
CA PHE A 99 -11.78 -4.38 -5.82
C PHE A 99 -12.86 -4.45 -6.90
N ASP A 100 -13.96 -5.15 -6.61
CA ASP A 100 -15.07 -5.32 -7.56
C ASP A 100 -15.95 -4.07 -7.69
N GLN A 101 -15.82 -3.13 -6.75
CA GLN A 101 -16.63 -1.93 -6.68
C GLN A 101 -15.75 -0.67 -6.64
N PRO A 102 -16.17 0.43 -7.28
CA PRO A 102 -15.52 1.71 -7.12
C PRO A 102 -15.84 2.30 -5.74
N CYS A 103 -15.09 3.35 -5.36
CA CYS A 103 -15.39 4.13 -4.16
C CYS A 103 -16.85 4.61 -4.14
N ALA A 104 -17.58 4.28 -3.08
CA ALA A 104 -18.99 4.60 -2.92
C ALA A 104 -19.26 6.11 -2.81
N LEU A 105 -18.25 6.93 -2.51
CA LEU A 105 -18.38 8.39 -2.35
C LEU A 105 -17.97 9.19 -3.60
N CYS A 106 -16.90 8.78 -4.29
CA CYS A 106 -16.33 9.56 -5.41
C CYS A 106 -16.19 8.77 -6.73
N ALA A 107 -16.69 7.54 -6.77
CA ALA A 107 -16.61 6.63 -7.93
C ALA A 107 -15.18 6.41 -8.46
N ALA A 108 -14.16 6.54 -7.61
CA ALA A 108 -12.79 6.20 -7.99
C ALA A 108 -12.62 4.68 -8.15
N GLU A 109 -11.98 4.28 -9.23
CA GLU A 109 -11.51 2.93 -9.50
C GLU A 109 -9.97 2.92 -9.45
N ASN A 110 -9.37 1.73 -9.33
CA ASN A 110 -7.91 1.57 -9.28
C ASN A 110 -7.25 2.36 -8.13
N VAL A 111 -7.95 2.43 -7.00
CA VAL A 111 -7.47 3.02 -5.74
C VAL A 111 -7.57 1.97 -4.64
N TYR A 112 -6.80 2.15 -3.57
CA TYR A 112 -6.96 1.32 -2.38
C TYR A 112 -8.23 1.73 -1.64
N LEU A 113 -9.10 0.77 -1.36
CA LEU A 113 -10.40 0.98 -0.71
C LEU A 113 -10.42 0.38 0.68
N ASP A 114 -10.96 1.14 1.62
CA ASP A 114 -11.31 0.69 2.96
C ASP A 114 -12.77 0.20 2.95
N GLU A 115 -13.02 -0.92 3.62
CA GLU A 115 -14.36 -1.45 3.86
C GLU A 115 -14.93 -0.82 5.15
N VAL A 116 -16.09 -0.20 5.04
CA VAL A 116 -16.82 0.37 6.18
C VAL A 116 -18.12 -0.39 6.37
N ILE A 117 -18.28 -0.99 7.54
CA ILE A 117 -19.52 -1.67 7.94
C ILE A 117 -20.57 -0.62 8.29
N LEU A 118 -21.74 -0.70 7.65
CA LEU A 118 -22.82 0.29 7.78
C LEU A 118 -23.88 -0.14 8.80
N ASP A 119 -24.11 -1.44 8.95
CA ASP A 119 -25.13 -2.00 9.81
C ASP A 119 -24.79 -3.42 10.30
N ASP A 120 -25.58 -3.93 11.24
CA ASP A 120 -25.45 -5.29 11.80
C ASP A 120 -26.11 -6.38 10.93
N HIS A 121 -26.58 -6.01 9.73
CA HIS A 121 -27.30 -6.89 8.79
C HIS A 121 -26.47 -7.20 7.52
N GLY A 122 -25.18 -6.84 7.53
CA GLY A 122 -24.24 -7.14 6.44
C GLY A 122 -24.09 -6.01 5.42
N GLY A 123 -24.73 -4.86 5.63
CA GLY A 123 -24.50 -3.66 4.86
C GLY A 123 -23.08 -3.14 5.05
N HIS A 124 -22.39 -2.88 3.94
CA HIS A 124 -21.05 -2.32 3.93
C HIS A 124 -20.87 -1.42 2.71
N MET A 125 -19.82 -0.59 2.73
CA MET A 125 -19.40 0.21 1.60
C MET A 125 -17.87 0.18 1.45
N PHE A 126 -17.40 0.32 0.22
CA PHE A 126 -15.99 0.51 -0.08
C PHE A 126 -15.71 1.98 -0.39
N VAL A 127 -14.75 2.58 0.29
CA VAL A 127 -14.40 4.01 0.13
C VAL A 127 -12.90 4.19 0.00
N CYS A 128 -12.45 5.25 -0.68
CA CYS A 128 -11.03 5.55 -0.81
C CYS A 128 -10.36 5.62 0.58
N SER A 129 -9.26 4.89 0.75
CA SER A 129 -8.44 5.00 1.95
C SER A 129 -7.71 6.36 2.02
N ASP A 130 -7.30 6.89 0.87
CA ASP A 130 -6.81 8.27 0.76
C ASP A 130 -8.00 9.26 0.72
N THR A 131 -8.26 9.88 1.88
CA THR A 131 -9.35 10.85 2.05
C THR A 131 -9.11 12.16 1.30
N ASP A 132 -7.86 12.64 1.19
CA ASP A 132 -7.52 13.87 0.44
C ASP A 132 -7.77 13.67 -1.06
N HIS A 133 -7.35 12.54 -1.61
CA HIS A 133 -7.69 12.16 -2.99
C HIS A 133 -9.20 12.09 -3.20
N CYS A 134 -9.93 11.49 -2.25
CA CYS A 134 -11.39 11.36 -2.31
C CYS A 134 -12.11 12.71 -2.27
N GLU A 135 -11.67 13.63 -1.40
CA GLU A 135 -12.22 14.97 -1.27
C GLU A 135 -12.02 15.78 -2.55
N LYS A 136 -10.79 15.83 -3.09
CA LYS A 136 -10.49 16.51 -4.36
C LYS A 136 -11.36 16.02 -5.50
N ARG A 137 -11.59 14.71 -5.62
CA ARG A 137 -12.47 14.15 -6.65
C ARG A 137 -13.92 14.59 -6.46
N ARG A 138 -14.41 14.64 -5.22
CA ARG A 138 -15.77 15.10 -4.91
C ARG A 138 -15.96 16.59 -5.22
N GLU A 139 -14.95 17.42 -4.93
CA GLU A 139 -14.94 18.84 -5.30
C GLU A 139 -14.95 19.04 -6.82
N GLN A 140 -14.30 18.15 -7.56
CA GLN A 140 -14.33 18.11 -9.02
C GLN A 140 -15.67 17.56 -9.58
N GLY A 141 -16.62 17.22 -8.73
CA GLY A 141 -17.96 16.77 -9.11
C GLY A 141 -18.08 15.26 -9.34
N HIS A 142 -17.05 14.45 -9.04
CA HIS A 142 -17.18 13.00 -9.08
C HIS A 142 -18.05 12.50 -7.92
N ARG A 143 -19.00 11.61 -8.22
CA ARG A 143 -19.99 11.11 -7.26
C ARG A 143 -20.12 9.60 -7.36
N GLY A 144 -19.95 8.92 -6.23
CA GLY A 144 -20.26 7.50 -6.09
C GLY A 144 -21.73 7.26 -5.71
N HIS A 145 -22.14 5.99 -5.72
CA HIS A 145 -23.53 5.58 -5.53
C HIS A 145 -24.11 5.86 -4.13
N LEU A 146 -23.25 6.08 -3.11
CA LEU A 146 -23.63 6.49 -1.75
C LEU A 146 -23.22 7.93 -1.42
N ALA A 147 -22.87 8.74 -2.44
CA ALA A 147 -22.50 10.14 -2.21
C ALA A 147 -23.74 10.97 -1.77
N PRO A 148 -23.66 11.75 -0.68
CA PRO A 148 -24.80 12.54 -0.20
C PRO A 148 -25.22 13.60 -1.23
N GLU A 149 -26.54 13.76 -1.44
CA GLU A 149 -27.16 14.71 -2.41
C GLU A 149 -26.64 16.14 -2.23
N THR A 150 -26.48 16.59 -0.99
CA THR A 150 -25.96 17.90 -0.64
C THR A 150 -24.52 17.77 -0.10
N PRO A 151 -23.52 18.49 -0.65
CA PRO A 151 -22.20 18.53 -0.02
C PRO A 151 -22.35 19.09 1.41
N PRO A 152 -21.75 18.47 2.43
CA PRO A 152 -21.77 19.05 3.77
C PRO A 152 -21.20 20.46 3.70
N ALA A 153 -21.88 21.41 4.35
CA ALA A 153 -21.41 22.79 4.39
C ALA A 153 -19.95 22.79 4.89
N LEU A 154 -19.04 23.37 4.11
CA LEU A 154 -17.67 23.60 4.53
C LEU A 154 -17.69 24.51 5.75
N GLU A 155 -17.69 23.93 6.95
CA GLU A 155 -17.30 24.67 8.16
C GLU A 155 -15.83 25.06 7.96
N LYS A 156 -15.62 26.32 7.60
CA LYS A 156 -14.29 26.93 7.51
C LYS A 156 -13.61 26.72 8.86
N ARG A 157 -12.63 25.81 8.92
CA ARG A 157 -11.72 25.72 10.04
C ARG A 157 -10.90 27.02 10.06
N GLU A 158 -11.20 27.90 11.03
CA GLU A 158 -10.37 29.07 11.29
C GLU A 158 -8.94 28.59 11.63
N PRO A 159 -7.89 29.24 11.08
CA PRO A 159 -6.53 28.91 11.46
C PRO A 159 -6.35 29.24 12.94
N ALA A 160 -5.83 28.28 13.70
CA ALA A 160 -5.47 28.48 15.09
C ALA A 160 -4.47 29.67 15.21
N GLN A 161 -4.81 30.64 16.07
CA GLN A 161 -3.97 31.77 16.45
C GLN A 161 -2.75 31.33 17.26
#